data_AF-A0A6V7P061-F1
#
_entry.id   AF-A0A6V7P061-F1
#
_cell.length_a   1.000
_cell.length_b   1.000
_cell.length_c   1.000
_cell.angle_alpha   90.00
_cell.angle_beta   90.00
_cell.angle_gamma   90.00
#
_symmetry.space_group_name_H-M   'P 1'
#
loop_
_entity.id
_entity.type
_entity.pdbx_description
1 polymer ?
#
loop_
_entity_poly.entity_id
_entity_poly.type
_entity_poly.pdbx_seq_one_letter_code
_entity_poly.pdbx_strand_id
1 'polypeptide(L)'
;MAQPEKNSKILSCDAYFEAVQSKKRLPLSLQESLTAAFAQIPVSSFPEVPGGKVIEIQGDTSILDAVRILSEHNIMSAPVRNPEAETSSDWRGKYLGIIDYAAIILWVIENAELAAVALSAGSATAAGVGTGVMGALGAVAVGATGPAAVAGLTAAAVGAAVAGGMAADRSVAKDAPSAAGHLGKDFYKVLLEEEPFKSQTVQSIIQSYRWAPFLPVLLDSSMLTVLLLLSKYRLRNVPVVEPDKPYIKNFITQTAIVRGLKQCSGRDWFDCITALPLSYFGLPFMSYDEVITIKSDDLILEAFKRMKDNGIGALPVVEGPERKLVGSVSIHHVRFLLLRPDLFSDFRQLTVMDFMKTIGSVFQALRTAWWSHR
;
A
#
# COMPACT_ATOMS: atom_id res chain seq x y z
N MET A 1 -5.11 -18.33 -27.44
CA MET A 1 -6.14 -17.58 -26.68
C MET A 1 -5.48 -16.32 -26.15
N ALA A 2 -5.85 -15.17 -26.70
CA ALA A 2 -5.33 -13.88 -26.29
C ALA A 2 -5.86 -13.53 -24.90
N GLN A 3 -4.96 -13.16 -23.98
CA GLN A 3 -5.36 -12.55 -22.72
C GLN A 3 -6.00 -11.19 -23.00
N PRO A 4 -7.06 -10.78 -22.27
CA PRO A 4 -7.61 -9.46 -22.43
C PRO A 4 -6.63 -8.44 -21.84
N GLU A 5 -6.03 -7.61 -22.69
CA GLU A 5 -5.34 -6.41 -22.25
C GLU A 5 -6.34 -5.51 -21.52
N LYS A 6 -6.28 -5.51 -20.18
CA LYS A 6 -6.90 -4.46 -19.36
C LYS A 6 -6.13 -3.17 -19.64
N ASN A 7 -6.61 -2.42 -20.62
CA ASN A 7 -6.05 -1.16 -21.06
C ASN A 7 -6.33 -0.08 -20.00
N SER A 8 -5.59 -0.08 -18.89
CA SER A 8 -5.58 1.02 -17.94
C SER A 8 -4.89 2.21 -18.61
N LYS A 9 -5.66 3.25 -18.97
CA LYS A 9 -5.17 4.54 -19.52
C LYS A 9 -4.32 5.32 -18.51
N ILE A 10 -3.24 4.72 -18.01
CA ILE A 10 -2.22 5.47 -17.28
C ILE A 10 -1.36 6.12 -18.35
N LEU A 11 -1.52 7.44 -18.52
CA LEU A 11 -0.60 8.22 -19.36
C LEU A 11 0.84 7.93 -18.92
N SER A 12 1.74 7.75 -19.88
CA SER A 12 3.16 7.65 -19.55
C SER A 12 3.58 8.88 -18.74
N CYS A 13 4.56 8.71 -17.85
CA CYS A 13 5.05 9.81 -17.02
C CYS A 13 5.47 11.03 -17.88
N ASP A 14 6.01 10.78 -19.07
CA ASP A 14 6.37 11.81 -20.04
C ASP A 14 5.13 12.53 -20.59
N ALA A 15 4.11 11.79 -21.06
CA ALA A 15 2.89 12.40 -21.59
C ALA A 15 2.18 13.28 -20.55
N TYR A 16 2.16 12.84 -19.28
CA TYR A 16 1.63 13.65 -18.18
C TYR A 16 2.45 14.93 -17.98
N PHE A 17 3.78 14.83 -17.96
CA PHE A 17 4.64 15.98 -17.73
C PHE A 17 4.58 17.00 -18.88
N GLU A 18 4.55 16.55 -20.13
CA GLU A 18 4.35 17.42 -21.30
C GLU A 18 2.99 18.12 -21.27
N ALA A 19 1.94 17.41 -20.84
CA ALA A 19 0.62 18.02 -20.65
C ALA A 19 0.61 19.11 -19.57
N VAL A 20 1.38 18.93 -18.49
CA VAL A 20 1.54 19.96 -17.45
C VAL A 20 2.34 21.15 -18.00
N GLN A 21 3.45 20.91 -18.70
CA GLN A 21 4.29 21.98 -19.23
C GLN A 21 3.58 22.83 -20.28
N SER A 22 2.80 22.20 -21.18
CA SER A 22 2.04 22.93 -22.21
C SER A 22 0.95 23.86 -21.65
N LYS A 23 0.43 23.57 -20.45
CA LYS A 23 -0.59 24.39 -19.76
C LYS A 23 -0.01 25.38 -18.76
N LYS A 24 1.27 25.25 -18.42
CA LYS A 24 1.94 26.07 -17.41
C LYS A 24 2.14 27.50 -17.94
N ARG A 25 1.82 28.49 -17.11
CA ARG A 25 1.90 29.92 -17.45
C ARG A 25 2.98 30.66 -16.66
N LEU A 26 3.93 29.92 -16.06
CA LEU A 26 5.08 30.50 -15.38
C LEU A 26 6.09 31.04 -16.41
N PRO A 27 6.71 32.20 -16.18
CA PRO A 27 7.75 32.72 -17.06
C PRO A 27 8.86 31.69 -17.29
N LEU A 28 9.24 31.46 -18.55
CA LEU A 28 10.24 30.44 -18.90
C LEU A 28 11.58 30.68 -18.19
N SER A 29 12.03 31.93 -18.14
CA SER A 29 13.26 32.33 -17.45
C SER A 29 13.27 31.98 -15.96
N LEU A 30 12.13 32.10 -15.27
CA LEU A 30 11.98 31.69 -13.87
C LEU A 30 12.10 30.17 -13.75
N GLN A 31 11.48 29.42 -14.65
CA GLN A 31 11.55 27.95 -14.65
C GLN A 31 12.97 27.44 -14.90
N GLU A 32 13.67 28.02 -15.87
CA GLU A 32 15.08 27.71 -16.17
C GLU A 32 15.99 28.05 -14.99
N SER A 33 15.80 29.23 -14.38
CA SER A 33 16.57 29.66 -13.21
C SER A 33 16.38 28.71 -12.02
N LEU A 34 15.14 28.31 -11.73
CA LEU A 34 14.85 27.34 -10.65
C LEU A 34 15.44 25.97 -10.96
N THR A 35 15.33 25.51 -12.21
CA THR A 35 15.88 24.22 -12.65
C THR A 35 17.40 24.21 -12.49
N ALA A 36 18.07 25.27 -12.94
CA ALA A 36 19.51 25.45 -12.77
C ALA A 36 19.91 25.51 -11.30
N ALA A 37 19.16 26.23 -10.46
CA ALA A 37 19.41 26.31 -9.03
C ALA A 37 19.28 24.93 -8.34
N PHE A 38 18.20 24.18 -8.61
CA PHE A 38 18.01 22.84 -8.05
C PHE A 38 19.01 21.82 -8.60
N ALA A 39 19.56 22.03 -9.80
CA ALA A 39 20.62 21.18 -10.34
C ALA A 39 21.96 21.36 -9.60
N GLN A 40 22.18 22.51 -8.96
CA GLN A 40 23.43 22.83 -8.24
C GLN A 40 23.40 22.44 -6.75
N ILE A 41 22.22 22.24 -6.16
CA ILE A 41 22.10 21.85 -4.75
C ILE A 41 22.35 20.34 -4.64
N PRO A 42 23.40 19.87 -3.92
CA PRO A 42 23.67 18.45 -3.77
C PRO A 42 22.73 17.82 -2.74
N VAL A 43 22.47 16.52 -2.90
CA VAL A 43 21.67 15.71 -1.98
C VAL A 43 22.24 15.71 -0.55
N SER A 44 23.55 15.86 -0.40
CA SER A 44 24.20 16.03 0.91
C SER A 44 23.69 17.25 1.71
N SER A 45 23.04 18.23 1.07
CA SER A 45 22.44 19.39 1.74
C SER A 45 21.10 19.09 2.41
N PHE A 46 20.52 17.91 2.15
CA PHE A 46 19.23 17.53 2.73
C PHE A 46 19.38 17.21 4.22
N PRO A 47 18.38 17.55 5.05
CA PRO A 47 18.37 17.14 6.44
C PRO A 47 18.39 15.61 6.54
N GLU A 48 19.14 15.09 7.50
CA GLU A 48 19.17 13.65 7.79
C GLU A 48 17.84 13.18 8.40
N VAL A 49 17.61 11.87 8.38
CA VAL A 49 16.42 11.27 9.00
C VAL A 49 16.41 11.52 10.51
N PRO A 50 15.22 11.70 11.12
CA PRO A 50 15.10 11.77 12.57
C PRO A 50 15.74 10.53 13.23
N GLY A 51 16.66 10.74 14.17
CA GLY A 51 17.41 9.66 14.83
C GLY A 51 18.73 9.27 14.14
N GLY A 52 19.10 9.92 13.03
CA GLY A 52 20.43 9.78 12.39
C GLY A 52 20.68 8.45 11.69
N LYS A 53 19.72 7.52 11.68
CA LYS A 53 19.81 6.24 11.00
C LYS A 53 18.48 5.86 10.37
N VAL A 54 18.54 5.37 9.13
CA VAL A 54 17.37 4.83 8.44
C VAL A 54 16.99 3.48 9.08
N ILE A 55 15.71 3.33 9.40
CA ILE A 55 15.15 2.06 9.84
C ILE A 55 14.98 1.17 8.62
N GLU A 56 15.59 0.00 8.65
CA GLU A 56 15.61 -0.97 7.56
C GLU A 56 15.01 -2.29 8.05
N ILE A 57 14.28 -3.00 7.18
CA ILE A 57 13.60 -4.26 7.51
C ILE A 57 14.29 -5.40 6.74
N GLN A 58 14.54 -6.54 7.39
CA GLN A 58 15.13 -7.70 6.71
C GLN A 58 14.08 -8.42 5.83
N GLY A 59 14.50 -8.95 4.68
CA GLY A 59 13.60 -9.60 3.74
C GLY A 59 12.92 -10.85 4.31
N ASP A 60 13.59 -11.57 5.22
CA ASP A 60 13.08 -12.75 5.92
C ASP A 60 12.18 -12.41 7.14
N THR A 61 12.02 -11.13 7.47
CA THR A 61 11.14 -10.68 8.56
C THR A 61 9.68 -11.04 8.24
N SER A 62 8.94 -11.50 9.25
CA SER A 62 7.51 -11.80 9.11
C SER A 62 6.71 -10.52 8.81
N ILE A 63 5.56 -10.65 8.17
CA ILE A 63 4.68 -9.50 7.89
C ILE A 63 4.27 -8.79 9.19
N LEU A 64 3.95 -9.55 10.24
CA LEU A 64 3.55 -8.99 11.53
C LEU A 64 4.68 -8.17 12.18
N ASP A 65 5.89 -8.71 12.19
CA ASP A 65 7.04 -8.01 12.74
C ASP A 65 7.36 -6.75 11.93
N ALA A 66 7.21 -6.78 10.60
CA ALA A 66 7.37 -5.60 9.75
C ALA A 66 6.35 -4.50 10.10
N VAL A 67 5.08 -4.86 10.30
CA VAL A 67 4.01 -3.94 10.73
C VAL A 67 4.33 -3.34 12.11
N ARG A 68 4.83 -4.17 13.04
CA ARG A 68 5.28 -3.73 14.37
C ARG A 68 6.42 -2.72 14.25
N ILE A 69 7.46 -3.02 13.48
CA ILE A 69 8.61 -2.11 13.25
C ILE A 69 8.13 -0.77 12.69
N LEU A 70 7.30 -0.76 11.65
CA LEU A 70 6.77 0.47 11.06
C LEU A 70 5.97 1.31 12.08
N SER A 71 5.18 0.65 12.91
CA SER A 71 4.32 1.31 13.90
C SER A 71 5.12 1.90 15.07
N GLU A 72 6.04 1.11 15.66
CA GLU A 72 6.86 1.53 16.80
C GLU A 72 7.77 2.71 16.45
N HIS A 73 8.28 2.74 15.22
CA HIS A 73 9.12 3.84 14.72
C HIS A 73 8.30 4.98 14.11
N ASN A 74 6.97 4.86 14.05
CA ASN A 74 6.05 5.84 13.47
C ASN A 74 6.44 6.25 12.03
N ILE A 75 6.80 5.26 11.20
CA ILE A 75 7.19 5.43 9.80
C ILE A 75 6.18 4.75 8.87
N MET A 76 5.97 5.29 7.67
CA MET A 76 5.03 4.71 6.70
C MET A 76 5.65 3.66 5.79
N SER A 77 6.97 3.65 5.66
CA SER A 77 7.70 2.80 4.72
C SER A 77 9.15 2.62 5.17
N ALA A 78 9.76 1.49 4.79
CA ALA A 78 11.16 1.20 5.07
C ALA A 78 11.84 0.47 3.89
N PRO A 79 13.14 0.69 3.65
CA PRO A 79 13.93 -0.15 2.76
C PRO A 79 13.98 -1.60 3.25
N VAL A 80 13.97 -2.55 2.31
CA VAL A 80 14.03 -3.99 2.60
C VAL A 80 15.41 -4.53 2.23
N ARG A 81 16.13 -5.07 3.21
CA ARG A 81 17.41 -5.73 3.00
C ARG A 81 17.24 -7.13 2.44
N ASN A 82 18.16 -7.50 1.55
CA ASN A 82 18.30 -8.85 1.04
C ASN A 82 19.07 -9.69 2.09
N PRO A 83 18.45 -10.74 2.67
CA PRO A 83 19.10 -11.59 3.65
C PRO A 83 20.28 -12.38 3.07
N GLU A 84 20.28 -12.62 1.76
CA GLU A 84 21.32 -13.37 1.05
C GLU A 84 22.46 -12.49 0.54
N ALA A 85 22.40 -11.17 0.77
CA ALA A 85 23.46 -10.28 0.32
C ALA A 85 24.74 -10.54 1.12
N GLU A 86 25.82 -10.86 0.40
CA GLU A 86 27.16 -10.85 0.97
C GLU A 86 27.49 -9.46 1.56
N THR A 87 28.44 -9.40 2.50
CA THR A 87 28.98 -8.15 3.08
C THR A 87 29.72 -7.26 2.06
N SER A 88 29.53 -7.48 0.76
CA SER A 88 29.98 -6.64 -0.35
C SER A 88 29.61 -5.18 -0.09
N SER A 89 30.40 -4.22 -0.56
CA SER A 89 30.07 -2.79 -0.41
C SER A 89 28.93 -2.33 -1.33
N ASP A 90 28.62 -3.07 -2.41
CA ASP A 90 27.62 -2.67 -3.41
C ASP A 90 26.18 -2.70 -2.84
N TRP A 91 25.41 -1.64 -3.09
CA TRP A 91 24.03 -1.51 -2.66
C TRP A 91 23.06 -2.34 -3.51
N ARG A 92 23.41 -2.64 -4.77
CA ARG A 92 22.50 -3.29 -5.74
C ARG A 92 22.04 -4.68 -5.30
N GLY A 93 22.94 -5.44 -4.67
CA GLY A 93 22.62 -6.77 -4.13
C GLY A 93 21.97 -6.73 -2.75
N LYS A 94 22.05 -5.59 -2.04
CA LYS A 94 21.66 -5.46 -0.62
C LYS A 94 20.22 -5.13 -0.38
N TYR A 95 19.55 -4.45 -1.32
CA TYR A 95 18.19 -3.99 -1.11
C TYR A 95 17.27 -4.59 -2.16
N LEU A 96 16.22 -5.26 -1.68
CA LEU A 96 15.20 -5.88 -2.54
C LEU A 96 14.21 -4.83 -3.07
N GLY A 97 13.95 -3.79 -2.29
CA GLY A 97 12.91 -2.80 -2.55
C GLY A 97 12.58 -1.96 -1.34
N ILE A 98 11.38 -1.37 -1.35
CA ILE A 98 10.81 -0.61 -0.23
C ILE A 98 9.45 -1.22 0.10
N ILE A 99 9.21 -1.47 1.39
CA ILE A 99 7.93 -1.95 1.90
C ILE A 99 7.17 -0.81 2.57
N ASP A 100 5.86 -0.76 2.38
CA ASP A 100 4.97 0.18 3.06
C ASP A 100 3.65 -0.50 3.47
N TYR A 101 2.86 0.18 4.32
CA TYR A 101 1.57 -0.35 4.79
C TYR A 101 0.60 -0.70 3.66
N ALA A 102 0.65 0.04 2.54
CA ALA A 102 -0.26 -0.19 1.43
C ALA A 102 0.10 -1.47 0.68
N ALA A 103 1.39 -1.71 0.44
CA ALA A 103 1.89 -2.94 -0.15
C ALA A 103 1.53 -4.15 0.72
N ILE A 104 1.73 -4.06 2.04
CA ILE A 104 1.38 -5.14 2.97
C ILE A 104 -0.12 -5.45 2.90
N ILE A 105 -0.97 -4.46 3.08
CA ILE A 105 -2.42 -4.71 3.23
C ILE A 105 -3.06 -5.13 1.91
N LEU A 106 -2.67 -4.52 0.80
CA LEU A 106 -3.21 -4.91 -0.50
C LEU A 106 -2.78 -6.33 -0.86
N TRP A 107 -1.54 -6.71 -0.57
CA TRP A 107 -1.10 -8.09 -0.71
C TRP A 107 -1.91 -9.04 0.18
N VAL A 108 -2.14 -8.69 1.45
CA VAL A 108 -2.94 -9.50 2.38
C VAL A 108 -4.37 -9.69 1.87
N ILE A 109 -5.02 -8.61 1.43
CA ILE A 109 -6.40 -8.65 0.91
C ILE A 109 -6.49 -9.52 -0.35
N GLU A 110 -5.55 -9.37 -1.28
CA GLU A 110 -5.55 -10.14 -2.53
C GLU A 110 -5.33 -11.63 -2.29
N ASN A 111 -4.42 -12.00 -1.40
CA ASN A 111 -4.22 -13.40 -1.05
C ASN A 111 -5.41 -13.99 -0.30
N ALA A 112 -6.09 -13.21 0.54
CA ALA A 112 -7.32 -13.64 1.21
C ALA A 112 -8.47 -13.87 0.22
N GLU A 113 -8.60 -13.02 -0.81
CA GLU A 113 -9.58 -13.19 -1.90
C GLU A 113 -9.28 -14.44 -2.74
N LEU A 114 -8.00 -14.65 -3.11
CA LEU A 114 -7.59 -15.85 -3.83
C LEU A 114 -7.85 -17.14 -3.04
N ALA A 115 -7.56 -17.13 -1.74
CA ALA A 115 -7.85 -18.27 -0.85
C ALA A 115 -9.36 -18.56 -0.77
N ALA A 116 -10.19 -17.52 -0.63
CA ALA A 116 -11.65 -17.67 -0.61
C ALA A 116 -12.19 -18.24 -1.93
N VAL A 117 -11.67 -17.79 -3.08
CA VAL A 117 -12.05 -18.31 -4.40
C VAL A 117 -11.63 -19.77 -4.54
N ALA A 118 -10.40 -20.14 -4.14
CA ALA A 118 -9.93 -21.52 -4.20
C ALA A 118 -10.78 -22.48 -3.34
N LEU A 119 -11.19 -22.03 -2.14
CA LEU A 119 -12.12 -22.79 -1.28
C LEU A 119 -13.49 -22.98 -1.95
N SER A 120 -14.02 -21.93 -2.61
CA SER A 120 -15.30 -22.02 -3.32
C SER A 120 -15.23 -22.96 -4.53
N ALA A 121 -14.13 -22.95 -5.29
CA ALA A 121 -13.92 -23.83 -6.43
C ALA A 121 -13.73 -25.29 -6.00
N GLY A 122 -13.03 -25.54 -4.88
CA GLY A 122 -12.89 -26.88 -4.31
C GLY A 122 -14.19 -27.45 -3.74
N SER A 123 -15.09 -26.60 -3.26
CA SER A 123 -16.43 -27.03 -2.81
C SER A 123 -17.35 -27.41 -3.99
N ALA A 124 -17.20 -26.77 -5.14
CA ALA A 124 -17.98 -27.06 -6.34
C ALA A 124 -17.61 -28.41 -6.98
N THR A 125 -16.34 -28.84 -6.89
CA THR A 125 -15.92 -30.16 -7.38
C THR A 125 -16.32 -31.31 -6.45
N ALA A 126 -16.52 -31.05 -5.16
CA ALA A 126 -17.09 -32.04 -4.23
C ALA A 126 -18.62 -32.20 -4.40
N ALA A 127 -19.34 -31.13 -4.78
CA ALA A 127 -20.78 -31.17 -5.01
C ALA A 127 -21.18 -31.78 -6.38
N GLY A 128 -20.21 -31.98 -7.29
CA GLY A 128 -20.42 -32.60 -8.60
C GLY A 128 -20.33 -34.13 -8.61
N VAL A 129 -19.97 -34.78 -7.50
CA VAL A 129 -19.96 -36.24 -7.40
C VAL A 129 -21.34 -36.68 -6.94
N GLY A 130 -22.17 -37.02 -7.92
CA GLY A 130 -23.52 -37.51 -7.72
C GLY A 130 -23.60 -38.62 -6.69
N THR A 131 -24.66 -38.55 -5.89
CA THR A 131 -25.17 -39.56 -4.96
C THR A 131 -24.95 -41.00 -5.45
N GLY A 132 -23.99 -41.71 -4.87
CA GLY A 132 -23.79 -43.12 -5.15
C GLY A 132 -22.61 -43.74 -4.39
N VAL A 133 -22.96 -44.50 -3.35
CA VAL A 133 -22.13 -45.54 -2.70
C VAL A 133 -21.10 -45.07 -1.66
N MET A 134 -21.59 -45.10 -0.41
CA MET A 134 -20.91 -45.53 0.82
C MET A 134 -19.56 -46.26 0.63
N GLY A 135 -18.50 -45.70 1.23
CA GLY A 135 -17.39 -46.47 1.77
C GLY A 135 -16.10 -46.51 0.95
N ALA A 136 -15.11 -45.71 1.35
CA ALA A 136 -13.71 -46.13 1.51
C ALA A 136 -12.89 -44.96 2.09
N LEU A 137 -12.77 -44.93 3.42
CA LEU A 137 -11.64 -44.31 4.09
C LEU A 137 -10.36 -45.05 3.68
N GLY A 138 -9.35 -44.31 3.22
CA GLY A 138 -7.96 -44.76 3.23
C GLY A 138 -7.43 -45.33 1.90
N ALA A 139 -6.65 -44.53 1.19
CA ALA A 139 -5.52 -45.00 0.40
C ALA A 139 -4.52 -43.86 0.19
N VAL A 140 -3.47 -43.84 1.03
CA VAL A 140 -2.24 -43.12 0.73
C VAL A 140 -1.55 -43.90 -0.40
N ALA A 141 -1.51 -43.35 -1.61
CA ALA A 141 -0.68 -43.89 -2.68
C ALA A 141 0.65 -43.12 -2.72
N VAL A 142 1.65 -43.68 -2.04
CA VAL A 142 3.07 -43.34 -2.22
C VAL A 142 3.54 -43.94 -3.55
N GLY A 143 4.14 -43.11 -4.40
CA GLY A 143 5.21 -43.51 -5.32
C GLY A 143 4.85 -43.74 -6.80
N ALA A 144 5.18 -42.76 -7.63
CA ALA A 144 5.76 -43.02 -8.96
C ALA A 144 6.68 -41.85 -9.34
N THR A 145 7.95 -42.18 -9.58
CA THR A 145 9.08 -41.31 -9.91
C THR A 145 8.96 -40.69 -11.30
N GLY A 146 9.06 -39.36 -11.42
CA GLY A 146 9.18 -38.60 -12.67
C GLY A 146 9.24 -37.08 -12.43
N PRO A 147 9.91 -36.28 -13.29
CA PRO A 147 10.37 -34.93 -12.97
C PRO A 147 9.28 -33.85 -13.15
N ALA A 148 8.27 -33.88 -12.28
CA ALA A 148 7.30 -32.81 -12.10
C ALA A 148 6.98 -32.57 -10.61
N ALA A 149 7.97 -32.79 -9.75
CA ALA A 149 7.87 -32.53 -8.32
C ALA A 149 8.15 -31.05 -8.01
N VAL A 150 7.10 -30.23 -8.08
CA VAL A 150 6.97 -29.05 -7.22
C VAL A 150 5.57 -29.12 -6.61
N ALA A 151 5.44 -29.98 -5.60
CA ALA A 151 4.32 -30.02 -4.69
C ALA A 151 4.59 -29.05 -3.54
N GLY A 152 3.59 -28.22 -3.21
CA GLY A 152 3.64 -27.29 -2.08
C GLY A 152 2.33 -26.56 -1.86
N LEU A 153 1.19 -27.24 -2.01
CA LEU A 153 -0.12 -26.74 -1.60
C LEU A 153 -0.71 -27.76 -0.62
N THR A 154 -0.36 -27.61 0.66
CA THR A 154 -1.08 -28.29 1.74
C THR A 154 -2.38 -27.55 1.99
N ALA A 155 -3.47 -28.12 1.51
CA ALA A 155 -4.81 -27.83 2.00
C ALA A 155 -4.87 -28.27 3.48
N ALA A 156 -4.63 -27.34 4.40
CA ALA A 156 -4.96 -27.53 5.80
C ALA A 156 -6.45 -27.22 5.98
N ALA A 157 -7.15 -28.19 6.55
CA ALA A 157 -8.57 -28.18 6.83
C ALA A 157 -8.96 -27.02 7.76
N VAL A 158 -9.87 -26.16 7.32
CA VAL A 158 -10.74 -25.41 8.23
C VAL A 158 -12.16 -25.89 7.94
N GLY A 159 -12.52 -26.99 8.59
CA GLY A 159 -13.82 -27.62 8.50
C GLY A 159 -14.06 -28.51 9.71
N ALA A 160 -14.89 -28.00 10.61
CA ALA A 160 -15.59 -28.68 11.72
C ALA A 160 -15.00 -28.53 13.14
N ALA A 161 -15.52 -27.53 13.85
CA ALA A 161 -15.84 -27.64 15.27
C ALA A 161 -17.06 -26.76 15.62
N VAL A 162 -18.23 -27.08 15.07
CA VAL A 162 -19.50 -26.87 15.78
C VAL A 162 -20.26 -28.19 15.73
N ALA A 163 -19.89 -29.08 16.65
CA ALA A 163 -20.66 -30.26 17.00
C ALA A 163 -20.90 -30.22 18.52
N GLY A 164 -21.87 -29.41 18.91
CA GLY A 164 -22.54 -29.49 20.21
C GLY A 164 -24.04 -29.45 19.92
N GLY A 165 -24.66 -30.61 19.79
CA GLY A 165 -26.04 -30.75 19.35
C GLY A 165 -27.09 -30.34 20.38
N MET A 166 -28.24 -29.89 19.92
CA MET A 166 -29.51 -30.62 20.00
C MET A 166 -30.67 -29.80 19.38
N ALA A 167 -31.61 -30.57 18.84
CA ALA A 167 -32.98 -30.23 18.42
C ALA A 167 -33.18 -29.42 17.13
N ALA A 168 -33.87 -30.09 16.20
CA ALA A 168 -34.42 -29.55 14.96
C ALA A 168 -35.43 -28.43 15.23
N ASP A 169 -35.45 -27.40 14.37
CA ASP A 169 -36.54 -27.29 13.40
C ASP A 169 -36.13 -26.41 12.19
N ARG A 170 -36.77 -26.66 11.06
CA ARG A 170 -36.61 -25.94 9.79
C ARG A 170 -36.95 -24.45 9.95
N SER A 171 -36.06 -23.56 9.52
CA SER A 171 -36.47 -22.43 8.67
C SER A 171 -35.27 -21.72 8.05
N VAL A 172 -35.37 -21.58 6.72
CA VAL A 172 -34.89 -20.47 5.89
C VAL A 172 -33.43 -20.02 6.03
N ALA A 173 -32.69 -20.32 4.96
CA ALA A 173 -31.45 -19.67 4.57
C ALA A 173 -31.59 -18.13 4.57
N LYS A 174 -31.13 -17.51 5.64
CA LYS A 174 -30.61 -16.14 5.74
C LYS A 174 -29.57 -16.19 6.87
N ASP A 175 -28.59 -15.30 6.83
CA ASP A 175 -27.59 -15.10 7.90
C ASP A 175 -26.23 -15.82 7.78
N ALA A 176 -25.84 -16.26 6.58
CA ALA A 176 -24.43 -16.46 6.27
C ALA A 176 -23.56 -15.17 6.40
N PRO A 177 -24.07 -13.94 6.15
CA PRO A 177 -23.32 -12.72 6.42
C PRO A 177 -23.19 -12.39 7.91
N SER A 178 -24.11 -12.86 8.75
CA SER A 178 -24.19 -12.50 10.18
C SER A 178 -23.28 -13.34 11.06
N ALA A 179 -22.98 -14.59 10.68
CA ALA A 179 -22.05 -15.45 11.42
C ALA A 179 -20.58 -14.98 11.29
N ALA A 180 -20.22 -14.30 10.20
CA ALA A 180 -18.89 -13.75 9.98
C ALA A 180 -18.60 -12.51 10.85
N GLY A 181 -19.62 -11.76 11.26
CA GLY A 181 -19.48 -10.57 12.12
C GLY A 181 -19.02 -10.87 13.55
N HIS A 182 -19.17 -12.11 14.02
CA HIS A 182 -18.71 -12.53 15.34
C HIS A 182 -17.25 -12.97 15.39
N LEU A 183 -16.60 -13.12 14.24
CA LEU A 183 -15.18 -13.54 14.16
C LEU A 183 -14.20 -12.36 14.24
N GLY A 184 -14.67 -11.12 14.30
CA GLY A 184 -13.85 -9.94 14.09
C GLY A 184 -12.51 -9.89 14.85
N LYS A 185 -12.55 -10.13 16.16
CA LYS A 185 -11.36 -10.10 17.02
C LYS A 185 -10.45 -11.31 16.83
N ASP A 186 -11.03 -12.47 16.53
CA ASP A 186 -10.30 -13.73 16.33
C ASP A 186 -9.78 -13.86 14.89
N PHE A 187 -10.37 -13.16 13.92
CA PHE A 187 -10.01 -13.21 12.51
C PHE A 187 -8.71 -12.46 12.22
N TYR A 188 -8.45 -11.34 12.91
CA TYR A 188 -7.14 -10.67 12.83
C TYR A 188 -6.03 -11.57 13.37
N LYS A 189 -6.32 -12.29 14.44
CA LYS A 189 -5.44 -13.28 15.04
C LYS A 189 -5.21 -14.46 14.08
N VAL A 190 -6.27 -15.03 13.53
CA VAL A 190 -6.22 -16.11 12.53
C VAL A 190 -5.46 -15.67 11.26
N LEU A 191 -5.72 -14.49 10.73
CA LEU A 191 -5.07 -14.03 9.49
C LEU A 191 -3.60 -13.63 9.67
N LEU A 192 -3.13 -13.48 10.91
CA LEU A 192 -1.72 -13.21 11.23
C LEU A 192 -1.00 -14.42 11.86
N GLU A 193 -1.73 -15.35 12.46
CA GLU A 193 -1.21 -16.51 13.17
C GLU A 193 -1.46 -17.85 12.47
N GLU A 194 -2.33 -17.90 11.45
CA GLU A 194 -2.61 -19.09 10.64
C GLU A 194 -1.95 -19.00 9.25
N GLU A 195 -1.74 -20.17 8.66
CA GLU A 195 -1.19 -20.31 7.32
C GLU A 195 -2.18 -19.88 6.24
N PRO A 196 -1.73 -19.26 5.12
CA PRO A 196 -0.33 -19.07 4.72
C PRO A 196 0.29 -17.77 5.25
N PHE A 197 -0.45 -16.89 5.93
CA PHE A 197 0.00 -15.54 6.24
C PHE A 197 1.11 -15.49 7.30
N LYS A 198 1.09 -16.43 8.24
CA LYS A 198 2.14 -16.59 9.26
C LYS A 198 3.52 -16.86 8.65
N SER A 199 3.60 -17.76 7.67
CA SER A 199 4.86 -18.15 7.04
C SER A 199 5.35 -17.19 5.95
N GLN A 200 4.66 -16.07 5.74
CA GLN A 200 5.01 -15.14 4.68
C GLN A 200 5.93 -14.04 5.20
N THR A 201 6.94 -13.75 4.38
CA THR A 201 7.98 -12.79 4.69
C THR A 201 7.82 -11.54 3.85
N VAL A 202 8.49 -10.46 4.26
CA VAL A 202 8.51 -9.21 3.50
C VAL A 202 9.06 -9.43 2.08
N GLN A 203 10.03 -10.31 1.90
CA GLN A 203 10.61 -10.66 0.61
C GLN A 203 9.56 -11.23 -0.36
N SER A 204 8.63 -12.08 0.12
CA SER A 204 7.53 -12.60 -0.70
C SER A 204 6.64 -11.48 -1.25
N ILE A 205 6.35 -10.46 -0.44
CA ILE A 205 5.56 -9.29 -0.87
C ILE A 205 6.33 -8.50 -1.93
N ILE A 206 7.60 -8.19 -1.70
CA ILE A 206 8.40 -7.39 -2.65
C ILE A 206 8.57 -8.10 -3.99
N GLN A 207 8.73 -9.42 -3.99
CA GLN A 207 8.88 -10.22 -5.21
C GLN A 207 7.58 -10.34 -6.01
N SER A 208 6.44 -10.53 -5.33
CA SER A 208 5.12 -10.64 -5.96
C SER A 208 4.50 -9.28 -6.33
N TYR A 209 4.89 -8.23 -5.61
CA TYR A 209 4.28 -6.91 -5.65
C TYR A 209 5.36 -5.83 -5.85
N ARG A 210 5.88 -5.74 -7.09
CA ARG A 210 6.95 -4.82 -7.51
C ARG A 210 6.47 -3.35 -7.61
N TRP A 211 5.89 -2.80 -6.55
CA TRP A 211 5.31 -1.44 -6.57
C TRP A 211 6.39 -0.34 -6.59
N ALA A 212 7.58 -0.58 -6.02
CA ALA A 212 8.66 0.39 -6.04
C ALA A 212 10.04 -0.29 -6.12
N PRO A 213 10.77 -0.18 -7.25
CA PRO A 213 12.14 -0.63 -7.30
C PRO A 213 13.00 0.19 -6.34
N PHE A 214 14.04 -0.43 -5.78
CA PHE A 214 15.03 0.31 -5.01
C PHE A 214 15.88 1.17 -5.95
N LEU A 215 15.60 2.47 -6.01
CA LEU A 215 16.31 3.43 -6.85
C LEU A 215 16.97 4.51 -5.99
N PRO A 216 18.23 4.30 -5.56
CA PRO A 216 18.92 5.24 -4.70
C PRO A 216 19.58 6.37 -5.51
N VAL A 217 19.89 7.46 -4.81
CA VAL A 217 20.75 8.55 -5.30
C VAL A 217 22.01 8.65 -4.45
N LEU A 218 23.06 9.26 -5.00
CA LEU A 218 24.32 9.52 -4.30
C LEU A 218 24.29 10.89 -3.59
N LEU A 219 25.24 11.12 -2.69
CA LEU A 219 25.38 12.38 -1.95
C LEU A 219 25.65 13.60 -2.85
N ASP A 220 26.34 13.39 -3.95
CA ASP A 220 26.69 14.39 -4.97
C ASP A 220 25.63 14.51 -6.07
N SER A 221 24.60 13.66 -6.07
CA SER A 221 23.44 13.83 -6.95
C SER A 221 22.74 15.15 -6.65
N SER A 222 22.05 15.71 -7.64
CA SER A 222 21.37 17.00 -7.47
C SER A 222 19.98 16.87 -6.85
N MET A 223 19.54 17.93 -6.18
CA MET A 223 18.15 18.10 -5.72
C MET A 223 17.18 17.96 -6.89
N LEU A 224 17.53 18.47 -8.08
CA LEU A 224 16.71 18.32 -9.28
C LEU A 224 16.42 16.84 -9.60
N THR A 225 17.42 15.95 -9.52
CA THR A 225 17.21 14.51 -9.71
C THR A 225 16.20 13.96 -8.71
N VAL A 226 16.33 14.31 -7.43
CA VAL A 226 15.38 13.87 -6.39
C VAL A 226 13.97 14.39 -6.65
N LEU A 227 13.83 15.66 -7.04
CA LEU A 227 12.54 16.24 -7.40
C LEU A 227 11.89 15.49 -8.57
N LEU A 228 12.65 15.19 -9.63
CA LEU A 228 12.16 14.44 -10.79
C LEU A 228 11.72 13.01 -10.41
N LEU A 229 12.51 12.31 -9.59
CA LEU A 229 12.17 10.98 -9.09
C LEU A 229 10.84 10.98 -8.32
N LEU A 230 10.68 11.97 -7.44
CA LEU A 230 9.48 12.10 -6.62
C LEU A 230 8.25 12.60 -7.41
N SER A 231 8.44 13.50 -8.38
CA SER A 231 7.34 14.13 -9.12
C SER A 231 7.01 13.44 -10.44
N LYS A 232 7.98 13.38 -11.37
CA LYS A 232 7.79 12.83 -12.72
C LYS A 232 7.66 11.32 -12.68
N TYR A 233 8.56 10.65 -11.97
CA TYR A 233 8.58 9.19 -11.86
C TYR A 233 7.72 8.67 -10.69
N ARG A 234 7.05 9.57 -9.96
CA ARG A 234 6.05 9.26 -8.93
C ARG A 234 6.56 8.33 -7.83
N LEU A 235 7.85 8.36 -7.53
CA LEU A 235 8.39 7.66 -6.36
C LEU A 235 7.87 8.33 -5.09
N ARG A 236 7.52 7.51 -4.09
CA ARG A 236 7.03 8.01 -2.80
C ARG A 236 8.18 8.51 -1.92
N ASN A 237 9.36 7.92 -2.10
CA ASN A 237 10.57 8.20 -1.36
C ASN A 237 11.79 7.87 -2.22
N VAL A 238 12.94 8.43 -1.86
CA VAL A 238 14.22 8.26 -2.55
C VAL A 238 15.29 7.93 -1.50
N PRO A 239 15.82 6.69 -1.50
CA PRO A 239 16.96 6.33 -0.68
C PRO A 239 18.22 7.09 -1.10
N VAL A 240 19.07 7.44 -0.14
CA VAL A 240 20.37 8.05 -0.38
C VAL A 240 21.45 7.10 0.10
N VAL A 241 22.37 6.75 -0.78
CA VAL A 241 23.50 5.87 -0.50
C VAL A 241 24.80 6.64 -0.66
N GLU A 242 25.82 6.19 0.05
CA GLU A 242 27.18 6.68 -0.09
C GLU A 242 28.04 5.56 -0.69
N PRO A 243 28.90 5.86 -1.67
CA PRO A 243 29.85 4.87 -2.17
C PRO A 243 30.64 4.25 -1.02
N ASP A 244 30.93 2.96 -1.13
CA ASP A 244 31.74 2.19 -0.18
C ASP A 244 31.17 2.07 1.25
N LYS A 245 29.96 2.57 1.51
CA LYS A 245 29.28 2.38 2.79
C LYS A 245 28.19 1.33 2.70
N PRO A 246 28.07 0.44 3.70
CA PRO A 246 27.15 -0.67 3.60
C PRO A 246 25.70 -0.34 3.94
N TYR A 247 25.40 0.87 4.39
CA TYR A 247 24.09 1.28 4.90
C TYR A 247 23.51 2.46 4.12
N ILE A 248 22.18 2.61 4.16
CA ILE A 248 21.50 3.79 3.60
C ILE A 248 21.77 4.98 4.51
N LYS A 249 22.31 6.06 3.93
CA LYS A 249 22.63 7.29 4.63
C LYS A 249 21.36 8.08 4.99
N ASN A 250 20.43 8.21 4.04
CA ASN A 250 19.23 9.04 4.20
C ASN A 250 18.04 8.47 3.40
N PHE A 251 16.82 8.93 3.71
CA PHE A 251 15.59 8.48 3.08
C PHE A 251 14.64 9.66 2.84
N ILE A 252 14.71 10.22 1.63
CA ILE A 252 14.04 11.48 1.30
C ILE A 252 12.59 11.20 0.90
N THR A 253 11.64 11.92 1.48
CA THR A 253 10.20 11.81 1.17
C THR A 253 9.66 13.08 0.51
N GLN A 254 8.55 12.96 -0.22
CA GLN A 254 7.85 14.13 -0.80
C GLN A 254 7.48 15.16 0.27
N THR A 255 7.06 14.70 1.46
CA THR A 255 6.70 15.59 2.58
C THR A 255 7.92 16.36 3.09
N ALA A 256 9.10 15.73 3.12
CA ALA A 256 10.33 16.40 3.53
C ALA A 256 10.70 17.54 2.56
N ILE A 257 10.57 17.31 1.25
CA ILE A 257 10.75 18.35 0.22
C ILE A 257 9.83 19.54 0.47
N VAL A 258 8.52 19.28 0.61
CA VAL A 258 7.52 20.35 0.78
C VAL A 258 7.79 21.14 2.06
N ARG A 259 8.14 20.48 3.16
CA ARG A 259 8.52 21.15 4.42
C ARG A 259 9.79 21.97 4.26
N GLY A 260 10.81 21.46 3.55
CA GLY A 260 12.04 22.18 3.26
C GLY A 260 11.78 23.43 2.40
N LEU A 261 11.04 23.28 1.30
CA LEU A 261 10.64 24.40 0.45
C LEU A 261 9.83 25.46 1.20
N LYS A 262 8.96 25.06 2.13
CA LYS A 262 8.22 26.01 2.98
C LYS A 262 9.14 26.91 3.80
N GLN A 263 10.34 26.47 4.16
CA GLN A 263 11.33 27.30 4.87
C GLN A 263 11.91 28.41 3.99
N CYS A 264 11.63 28.41 2.69
CA CYS A 264 11.98 29.50 1.78
C CYS A 264 10.99 30.68 1.82
N SER A 265 9.94 30.63 2.65
CA SER A 265 9.04 31.76 2.85
C SER A 265 9.81 33.02 3.27
N GLY A 266 9.45 34.16 2.66
CA GLY A 266 10.18 35.42 2.83
C GLY A 266 11.29 35.64 1.79
N ARG A 267 11.52 34.68 0.87
CA ARG A 267 12.42 34.88 -0.27
C ARG A 267 11.62 35.31 -1.49
N ASP A 268 12.08 36.36 -2.18
CA ASP A 268 11.38 36.97 -3.32
C ASP A 268 10.92 35.95 -4.37
N TRP A 269 11.78 34.99 -4.73
CA TRP A 269 11.45 33.96 -5.73
C TRP A 269 10.33 33.03 -5.25
N PHE A 270 10.30 32.68 -3.97
CA PHE A 270 9.34 31.74 -3.40
C PHE A 270 7.99 32.44 -3.15
N ASP A 271 8.04 33.64 -2.59
CA ASP A 271 6.85 34.44 -2.32
C ASP A 271 6.15 34.87 -3.62
N CYS A 272 6.92 35.20 -4.67
CA CYS A 272 6.40 35.46 -6.01
C CYS A 272 5.63 34.25 -6.56
N ILE A 273 6.18 33.03 -6.45
CA ILE A 273 5.53 31.81 -6.93
C ILE A 273 4.29 31.48 -6.09
N THR A 274 4.40 31.56 -4.77
CA THR A 274 3.29 31.20 -3.86
C THR A 274 2.12 32.16 -3.91
N ALA A 275 2.32 33.40 -4.38
CA ALA A 275 1.24 34.35 -4.65
C ALA A 275 0.44 34.03 -5.93
N LEU A 276 0.92 33.14 -6.80
CA LEU A 276 0.26 32.82 -8.07
C LEU A 276 -0.96 31.90 -7.87
N PRO A 277 -2.05 32.10 -8.62
CA PRO A 277 -3.16 31.15 -8.66
C PRO A 277 -2.73 29.77 -9.14
N LEU A 278 -3.39 28.71 -8.67
CA LEU A 278 -3.12 27.33 -9.08
C LEU A 278 -3.17 27.11 -10.60
N SER A 279 -3.98 27.91 -11.31
CA SER A 279 -4.09 27.89 -12.77
C SER A 279 -2.78 28.20 -13.51
N TYR A 280 -1.80 28.84 -12.85
CA TYR A 280 -0.52 29.17 -13.46
C TYR A 280 0.44 27.98 -13.54
N PHE A 281 0.21 26.92 -12.77
CA PHE A 281 1.15 25.81 -12.63
C PHE A 281 0.96 24.69 -13.65
N GLY A 282 -0.03 24.81 -14.55
CA GLY A 282 -0.33 23.77 -15.53
C GLY A 282 -0.88 22.49 -14.91
N LEU A 283 -1.36 22.56 -13.66
CA LEU A 283 -1.98 21.42 -12.98
C LEU A 283 -3.16 20.89 -13.80
N PRO A 284 -3.40 19.57 -13.81
CA PRO A 284 -4.54 19.00 -14.50
C PRO A 284 -5.83 19.43 -13.79
N PHE A 285 -6.55 20.39 -14.38
CA PHE A 285 -7.93 20.67 -14.00
C PHE A 285 -8.82 19.65 -14.71
N MET A 286 -9.59 18.91 -13.93
CA MET A 286 -10.54 17.91 -14.41
C MET A 286 -11.95 18.43 -14.19
N SER A 287 -12.85 18.12 -15.13
CA SER A 287 -14.27 18.32 -14.92
C SER A 287 -14.79 17.38 -13.84
N TYR A 288 -15.95 17.72 -13.28
CA TYR A 288 -16.56 16.95 -12.19
C TYR A 288 -16.79 15.47 -12.52
N ASP A 289 -17.12 15.18 -13.78
CA ASP A 289 -17.41 13.82 -14.24
C ASP A 289 -16.16 12.98 -14.48
N GLU A 290 -15.00 13.61 -14.65
CA GLU A 290 -13.71 12.96 -14.85
C GLU A 290 -13.02 12.60 -13.52
N VAL A 291 -13.42 13.24 -12.42
CA VAL A 291 -12.85 12.95 -11.10
C VAL A 291 -13.33 11.59 -10.62
N ILE A 292 -12.36 10.71 -10.35
CA ILE A 292 -12.63 9.40 -9.77
C ILE A 292 -13.01 9.58 -8.29
N THR A 293 -14.27 9.33 -7.97
CA THR A 293 -14.84 9.45 -6.61
C THR A 293 -15.22 8.08 -6.04
N ILE A 294 -15.50 8.02 -4.74
CA ILE A 294 -16.14 6.89 -4.07
C ILE A 294 -17.35 7.39 -3.26
N LYS A 295 -18.44 6.63 -3.18
CA LYS A 295 -19.60 7.04 -2.38
C LYS A 295 -19.35 6.80 -0.89
N SER A 296 -20.07 7.53 -0.05
CA SER A 296 -19.99 7.38 1.42
C SER A 296 -20.43 6.01 1.93
N ASP A 297 -21.39 5.37 1.24
CA ASP A 297 -21.99 4.07 1.53
C ASP A 297 -21.27 2.89 0.84
N ASP A 298 -20.34 3.16 -0.09
CA ASP A 298 -19.48 2.12 -0.67
C ASP A 298 -18.56 1.52 0.40
N LEU A 299 -18.09 0.29 0.16
CA LEU A 299 -17.14 -0.39 1.04
C LEU A 299 -15.75 0.25 0.96
N ILE A 300 -15.06 0.32 2.09
CA ILE A 300 -13.69 0.87 2.16
C ILE A 300 -12.70 0.09 1.28
N LEU A 301 -12.90 -1.21 1.15
CA LEU A 301 -12.10 -2.05 0.26
C LEU A 301 -12.23 -1.64 -1.20
N GLU A 302 -13.42 -1.24 -1.64
CA GLU A 302 -13.64 -0.76 -2.99
C GLU A 302 -12.87 0.55 -3.22
N ALA A 303 -12.80 1.41 -2.20
CA ALA A 303 -11.97 2.61 -2.28
C ALA A 303 -10.49 2.27 -2.49
N PHE A 304 -9.93 1.32 -1.73
CA PHE A 304 -8.51 0.93 -1.89
C PHE A 304 -8.23 0.21 -3.20
N LYS A 305 -9.14 -0.67 -3.65
CA LYS A 305 -9.06 -1.30 -4.98
C LYS A 305 -9.08 -0.27 -6.09
N ARG A 306 -10.01 0.69 -6.02
CA ARG A 306 -10.11 1.78 -6.99
C ARG A 306 -8.86 2.67 -7.00
N MET A 307 -8.24 2.92 -5.85
CA MET A 307 -6.95 3.61 -5.78
C MET A 307 -5.83 2.84 -6.49
N LYS A 308 -5.73 1.53 -6.22
CA LYS A 308 -4.77 0.63 -6.89
C LYS A 308 -4.97 0.61 -8.39
N ASP A 309 -6.18 0.29 -8.85
CA ASP A 309 -6.52 0.07 -10.25
C ASP A 309 -6.33 1.33 -11.11
N ASN A 310 -6.48 2.51 -10.52
CA ASN A 310 -6.30 3.79 -11.20
C ASN A 310 -4.94 4.46 -10.91
N GLY A 311 -4.08 3.85 -10.08
CA GLY A 311 -2.78 4.40 -9.73
C GLY A 311 -2.84 5.75 -9.01
N ILE A 312 -3.86 5.96 -8.17
CA ILE A 312 -4.09 7.21 -7.44
C ILE A 312 -3.93 7.02 -5.93
N GLY A 313 -3.41 8.05 -5.23
CA GLY A 313 -3.09 7.97 -3.80
C GLY A 313 -4.24 8.34 -2.86
N ALA A 314 -5.35 8.88 -3.38
CA ALA A 314 -6.50 9.27 -2.60
C ALA A 314 -7.76 9.36 -3.47
N LEU A 315 -8.92 9.25 -2.83
CA LEU A 315 -10.23 9.40 -3.42
C LEU A 315 -11.04 10.46 -2.65
N PRO A 316 -11.67 11.43 -3.35
CA PRO A 316 -12.75 12.22 -2.78
C PRO A 316 -13.96 11.31 -2.49
N VAL A 317 -14.55 11.50 -1.31
CA VAL A 317 -15.74 10.80 -0.84
C VAL A 317 -16.95 11.70 -1.04
N VAL A 318 -17.96 11.17 -1.72
CA VAL A 318 -19.15 11.92 -2.12
C VAL A 318 -20.44 11.28 -1.60
N GLU A 319 -21.47 12.10 -1.41
CA GLU A 319 -22.77 11.66 -0.92
C GLU A 319 -23.92 12.19 -1.79
N GLY A 320 -24.95 11.36 -1.96
CA GLY A 320 -26.17 11.72 -2.67
C GLY A 320 -26.01 11.83 -4.21
N PRO A 321 -27.12 12.10 -4.92
CA PRO A 321 -27.14 12.19 -6.38
C PRO A 321 -26.33 13.38 -6.92
N GLU A 322 -26.22 14.46 -6.15
CA GLU A 322 -25.42 15.64 -6.50
C GLU A 322 -23.92 15.45 -6.24
N ARG A 323 -23.51 14.26 -5.72
CA ARG A 323 -22.11 13.92 -5.40
C ARG A 323 -21.45 14.93 -4.44
N LYS A 324 -22.20 15.43 -3.46
CA LYS A 324 -21.69 16.38 -2.46
C LYS A 324 -20.42 15.86 -1.79
N LEU A 325 -19.34 16.63 -1.81
CA LEU A 325 -18.07 16.25 -1.18
C LEU A 325 -18.23 16.21 0.35
N VAL A 326 -18.01 15.04 0.95
CA VAL A 326 -18.09 14.81 2.40
C VAL A 326 -16.73 14.50 3.04
N GLY A 327 -15.71 14.21 2.23
CA GLY A 327 -14.31 14.19 2.67
C GLY A 327 -13.39 13.45 1.70
N SER A 328 -12.31 12.85 2.22
CA SER A 328 -11.35 12.10 1.41
C SER A 328 -10.75 10.91 2.15
N VAL A 329 -10.42 9.86 1.41
CA VAL A 329 -9.64 8.71 1.90
C VAL A 329 -8.35 8.63 1.11
N SER A 330 -7.23 8.47 1.81
CA SER A 330 -5.92 8.22 1.20
C SER A 330 -5.53 6.76 1.33
N ILE A 331 -4.71 6.27 0.40
CA ILE A 331 -4.07 4.97 0.50
C ILE A 331 -3.27 4.83 1.81
N HIS A 332 -2.75 5.92 2.37
CA HIS A 332 -2.06 5.87 3.67
C HIS A 332 -2.98 5.57 4.86
N HIS A 333 -4.29 5.73 4.71
CA HIS A 333 -5.25 5.35 5.75
C HIS A 333 -5.39 3.83 5.86
N VAL A 334 -5.00 3.07 4.83
CA VAL A 334 -5.07 1.60 4.84
C VAL A 334 -4.39 1.01 6.06
N ARG A 335 -3.30 1.62 6.56
CA ARG A 335 -2.60 1.22 7.80
C ARG A 335 -3.53 1.05 8.99
N PHE A 336 -4.62 1.81 9.09
CA PHE A 336 -5.55 1.69 10.21
C PHE A 336 -6.26 0.33 10.20
N LEU A 337 -6.40 -0.35 9.06
CA LEU A 337 -6.87 -1.73 9.03
C LEU A 337 -5.91 -2.70 9.75
N LEU A 338 -4.61 -2.41 9.84
CA LEU A 338 -3.67 -3.23 10.62
C LEU A 338 -3.53 -2.72 12.07
N LEU A 339 -3.52 -1.40 12.25
CA LEU A 339 -3.28 -0.82 13.56
C LEU A 339 -4.53 -0.85 14.46
N ARG A 340 -5.71 -1.17 13.90
CA ARG A 340 -6.99 -1.21 14.61
C ARG A 340 -7.73 -2.51 14.33
N PRO A 341 -7.68 -3.48 15.25
CA PRO A 341 -8.36 -4.77 15.10
C PRO A 341 -9.88 -4.64 14.90
N ASP A 342 -10.49 -3.61 15.48
CA ASP A 342 -11.91 -3.30 15.32
C ASP A 342 -12.28 -2.95 13.86
N LEU A 343 -11.41 -2.25 13.15
CA LEU A 343 -11.63 -1.93 11.73
C LEU A 343 -11.37 -3.14 10.82
N PHE A 344 -10.40 -3.98 11.18
CA PHE A 344 -10.14 -5.19 10.43
C PHE A 344 -11.25 -6.21 10.55
N SER A 345 -11.86 -6.32 11.74
CA SER A 345 -12.96 -7.24 12.04
C SER A 345 -14.09 -7.16 11.01
N ASP A 346 -14.50 -5.93 10.73
CA ASP A 346 -15.67 -5.63 9.91
C ASP A 346 -15.27 -5.19 8.49
N PHE A 347 -14.01 -5.38 8.08
CA PHE A 347 -13.45 -4.78 6.86
C PHE A 347 -14.23 -5.11 5.58
N ARG A 348 -14.94 -6.24 5.54
CA ARG A 348 -15.79 -6.66 4.41
C ARG A 348 -17.12 -5.91 4.31
N GLN A 349 -17.60 -5.34 5.42
CA GLN A 349 -18.85 -4.59 5.52
C GLN A 349 -18.62 -3.11 5.87
N LEU A 350 -17.37 -2.74 6.19
CA LEU A 350 -17.01 -1.42 6.62
C LEU A 350 -17.17 -0.40 5.49
N THR A 351 -18.10 0.52 5.67
CA THR A 351 -18.35 1.61 4.73
C THR A 351 -17.22 2.65 4.78
N VAL A 352 -17.07 3.41 3.70
CA VAL A 352 -16.11 4.52 3.63
C VAL A 352 -16.40 5.57 4.72
N MET A 353 -17.67 5.91 4.94
CA MET A 353 -18.07 6.89 5.94
C MET A 353 -17.75 6.43 7.37
N ASP A 354 -18.04 5.17 7.71
CA ASP A 354 -17.79 4.64 9.05
C ASP A 354 -16.29 4.50 9.34
N PHE A 355 -15.52 4.08 8.33
CA PHE A 355 -14.06 4.11 8.39
C PHE A 355 -13.54 5.54 8.65
N MET A 356 -14.03 6.53 7.89
CA MET A 356 -13.65 7.94 8.05
C MET A 356 -13.97 8.51 9.43
N LYS A 357 -15.15 8.23 9.98
CA LYS A 357 -15.53 8.65 11.34
C LYS A 357 -14.58 8.05 12.37
N THR A 358 -14.22 6.77 12.21
CA THR A 358 -13.34 6.06 13.13
C THR A 358 -11.90 6.59 13.08
N ILE A 359 -11.34 6.87 11.89
CA ILE A 359 -10.00 7.46 11.80
C ILE A 359 -9.99 8.93 12.21
N GLY A 360 -11.10 9.65 12.00
CA GLY A 360 -11.26 11.06 12.37
C GLY A 360 -11.12 11.26 13.88
N SER A 361 -11.76 10.41 14.68
CA SER A 361 -11.61 10.43 16.15
C SER A 361 -10.17 10.16 16.59
N VAL A 362 -9.45 9.27 15.89
CA VAL A 362 -8.02 8.99 16.15
C VAL A 362 -7.16 10.21 15.86
N PHE A 363 -7.36 10.88 14.72
CA PHE A 363 -6.60 12.09 14.40
C PHE A 363 -6.87 13.22 15.39
N GLN A 364 -8.10 13.33 15.90
CA GLN A 364 -8.45 14.29 16.93
C GLN A 364 -7.77 13.96 18.28
N ALA A 365 -7.78 12.69 18.69
CA ALA A 365 -7.08 12.22 19.89
C ALA A 365 -5.55 12.40 19.82
N LEU A 366 -4.95 12.11 18.67
CA LEU A 366 -3.51 12.30 18.42
C LEU A 366 -3.14 13.79 18.43
N ARG A 367 -4.00 14.67 17.88
CA ARG A 367 -3.80 16.12 17.98
C ARG A 367 -3.88 16.59 19.43
N THR A 368 -4.87 16.18 20.22
CA THR A 368 -4.97 16.59 21.63
C THR A 368 -3.79 16.10 22.47
N ALA A 369 -3.29 14.89 22.21
CA ALA A 369 -2.08 14.37 22.87
C ALA A 369 -0.83 15.18 22.51
N TRP A 370 -0.65 15.54 21.23
CA TRP A 370 0.48 16.36 20.76
C TRP A 370 0.50 17.79 21.34
N TRP A 371 -0.66 18.37 21.67
CA TRP A 371 -0.73 19.70 22.28
C TRP A 371 -0.45 19.67 23.79
N SER A 372 -0.62 18.51 24.45
CA SER A 372 -0.32 18.36 25.89
C SER A 372 1.18 18.20 26.21
N HIS A 373 2.01 17.97 25.19
CA HIS A 373 3.46 17.77 25.31
C HIS A 373 4.27 18.93 24.72
N ARG A 374 3.70 20.14 24.73
CA ARG A 374 4.41 21.36 24.32
C ARG A 374 4.47 22.39 25.43
#